data_AF-A0A179ERT7-F1
#
_entry.id   AF-A0A179ERT7-F1
#
_cell.length_a   1.000
_cell.length_b   1.000
_cell.length_c   1.000
_cell.angle_alpha   90.00
_cell.angle_beta   90.00
_cell.angle_gamma   90.00
#
_symmetry.space_group_name_H-M   'P 1'
#
loop_
_entity.id
_entity.type
_entity.pdbx_description
1 polymer ?
#
loop_
_entity_poly.entity_id
_entity_poly.type
_entity_poly.pdbx_seq_one_letter_code
_entity_poly.pdbx_strand_id
1 'polypeptide(L)'
;MDFQRSHPKLANFLTDHVSVTRKEQRQSRWHWATLILFGLLTIASFSQQLLLLTGLVILVALFREPGLILWSIVYSFLVSLFPPLGIILSAIFFLLNIGTFTKNWRVTLVGIYFYLYPVFVMSLRYFKWDNQWFLAGSLIIGLCLLHLMLRSLYQRYGIGRTISWYIFAIPFTVLSALLPTRLKKRLKRFPSLK
;
A
#
# COMPACT_ATOMS: atom_id res chain seq x y z
N MET A 1 10.97 -31.24 -26.86
CA MET A 1 10.69 -32.39 -25.96
C MET A 1 9.47 -32.02 -25.13
N ASP A 2 8.35 -32.70 -25.35
CA ASP A 2 7.09 -32.42 -24.67
C ASP A 2 7.13 -32.95 -23.23
N PHE A 3 7.40 -32.06 -22.28
CA PHE A 3 7.47 -32.35 -20.84
C PHE A 3 6.18 -32.99 -20.30
N GLN A 4 5.03 -32.66 -20.88
CA GLN A 4 3.73 -33.29 -20.57
C GLN A 4 3.68 -34.77 -20.95
N ARG A 5 4.37 -35.17 -22.02
CA ARG A 5 4.36 -36.55 -22.54
C ARG A 5 5.35 -37.43 -21.79
N SER A 6 6.48 -36.87 -21.34
CA SER A 6 7.51 -37.59 -20.59
C SER A 6 7.17 -37.79 -19.11
N HIS A 7 6.50 -36.83 -18.47
CA HIS A 7 6.20 -36.92 -17.03
C HIS A 7 4.76 -36.46 -16.69
N PRO A 8 3.73 -37.23 -17.09
CA PRO A 8 2.33 -36.84 -16.95
C PRO A 8 1.91 -36.65 -15.49
N LYS A 9 2.44 -37.47 -14.56
CA LYS A 9 2.13 -37.35 -13.12
C LYS A 9 2.73 -36.08 -12.51
N LEU A 10 3.97 -35.72 -12.86
CA LEU A 10 4.61 -34.49 -12.37
C LEU A 10 3.99 -33.24 -13.01
N ALA A 11 3.64 -33.30 -14.30
CA ALA A 11 2.95 -32.21 -14.98
C ALA A 11 1.58 -31.94 -14.32
N ASN A 12 0.81 -32.99 -13.99
CA ASN A 12 -0.46 -32.84 -13.28
C ASN A 12 -0.26 -32.35 -11.84
N PHE A 13 0.75 -32.85 -11.11
CA PHE A 13 1.06 -32.39 -9.76
C PHE A 13 1.47 -30.91 -9.71
N LEU A 14 2.28 -30.47 -10.67
CA LEU A 14 2.67 -29.07 -10.83
C LEU A 14 1.48 -28.22 -11.25
N THR A 15 0.63 -28.70 -12.15
CA THR A 15 -0.57 -27.96 -12.59
C THR A 15 -1.58 -27.81 -11.44
N ASP A 16 -1.80 -28.85 -10.64
CA ASP A 16 -2.70 -28.82 -9.49
C ASP A 16 -2.17 -27.97 -8.34
N HIS A 17 -0.86 -28.02 -8.05
CA HIS A 17 -0.29 -27.14 -7.01
C HIS A 17 -0.10 -25.68 -7.47
N VAL A 18 0.10 -25.43 -8.78
CA VAL A 18 0.14 -24.08 -9.35
C VAL A 18 -1.26 -23.49 -9.47
N SER A 19 -2.30 -24.29 -9.74
CA SER A 19 -3.68 -23.82 -9.88
C SER A 19 -4.32 -23.45 -8.54
N VAL A 20 -4.00 -24.15 -7.44
CA VAL A 20 -4.47 -23.82 -6.08
C VAL A 20 -3.96 -22.45 -5.59
N THR A 21 -2.81 -21.98 -6.09
CA THR A 21 -2.27 -20.65 -5.76
C THR A 21 -2.91 -19.51 -6.58
N ARG A 22 -3.67 -19.85 -7.63
CA ARG A 22 -4.28 -18.88 -8.54
C ARG A 22 -5.76 -18.69 -8.23
N LYS A 23 -6.13 -18.57 -6.96
CA LYS A 23 -7.43 -17.98 -6.60
C LYS A 23 -7.45 -16.62 -7.28
N GLU A 24 -8.29 -16.43 -8.29
CA GLU A 24 -8.41 -15.17 -9.00
C GLU A 24 -8.54 -14.08 -7.96
N GLN A 25 -7.44 -13.34 -7.73
CA GLN A 25 -7.45 -12.21 -6.84
C GLN A 25 -8.19 -11.12 -7.57
N ARG A 26 -9.52 -11.22 -7.41
CA ARG A 26 -10.56 -10.28 -7.77
C ARG A 26 -9.96 -8.90 -7.59
N GLN A 27 -9.88 -8.15 -8.69
CA GLN A 27 -9.48 -6.75 -8.64
C GLN A 27 -10.29 -6.09 -7.54
N SER A 28 -9.63 -5.84 -6.40
CA SER A 28 -10.31 -5.31 -5.24
C SER A 28 -10.78 -3.91 -5.61
N ARG A 29 -11.89 -3.41 -5.04
CA ARG A 29 -12.32 -2.01 -5.23
C ARG A 29 -11.16 -1.02 -4.96
N TRP A 30 -10.23 -1.41 -4.08
CA TRP A 30 -8.99 -0.70 -3.78
C TRP A 30 -8.01 -0.57 -4.95
N HIS A 31 -7.98 -1.52 -5.89
CA HIS A 31 -7.16 -1.46 -7.10
C HIS A 31 -7.59 -0.29 -8.00
N TRP A 32 -8.90 -0.19 -8.24
CA TRP A 32 -9.47 0.90 -9.01
C TRP A 32 -9.30 2.24 -8.28
N ALA A 33 -9.50 2.25 -6.96
CA ALA A 33 -9.22 3.44 -6.15
C ALA A 33 -7.76 3.91 -6.28
N THR A 34 -6.78 2.99 -6.26
CA THR A 34 -5.37 3.35 -6.45
C THR A 34 -5.10 3.91 -7.85
N LEU A 35 -5.69 3.33 -8.90
CA LEU A 35 -5.51 3.83 -10.27
C LEU A 35 -6.14 5.21 -10.45
N ILE A 36 -7.34 5.42 -9.92
CA ILE A 36 -8.03 6.71 -9.99
C ILE A 36 -7.21 7.78 -9.26
N LEU A 37 -6.76 7.50 -8.03
CA LEU A 37 -5.95 8.44 -7.26
C LEU A 37 -4.63 8.79 -7.98
N PHE A 38 -3.97 7.80 -8.58
CA PHE A 38 -2.76 8.03 -9.38
C PHE A 38 -3.04 8.89 -10.62
N GLY A 39 -4.13 8.61 -11.32
CA GLY A 39 -4.56 9.40 -12.48
C GLY A 39 -4.82 10.86 -12.09
N LEU A 40 -5.55 11.08 -10.99
CA LEU A 40 -5.77 12.43 -10.45
C LEU A 40 -4.45 13.13 -10.12
N LEU A 41 -3.52 12.46 -9.44
CA LEU A 41 -2.21 13.03 -9.11
C LEU A 41 -1.41 13.40 -10.37
N THR A 42 -1.50 12.63 -11.45
CA THR A 42 -0.75 12.87 -12.69
C THR A 42 -1.29 14.08 -13.48
N ILE A 43 -2.61 14.30 -13.46
CA ILE A 43 -3.24 15.45 -14.15
C ILE A 43 -3.15 16.72 -13.32
N ALA A 44 -3.27 16.58 -11.99
CA ALA A 44 -3.38 17.68 -11.05
C ALA A 44 -2.21 18.68 -11.16
N SER A 45 -2.54 19.97 -11.03
CA SER A 45 -1.53 21.02 -10.89
C SER A 45 -0.81 20.93 -9.54
N PHE A 46 0.32 21.63 -9.38
CA PHE A 46 1.13 21.57 -8.16
C PHE A 46 0.32 21.80 -6.86
N SER A 47 -0.50 22.85 -6.83
CA SER A 47 -1.37 23.15 -5.68
C SER A 47 -2.41 22.05 -5.43
N GLN A 48 -2.94 21.45 -6.50
CA GLN A 48 -3.90 20.35 -6.39
C GLN A 48 -3.23 19.05 -5.93
N GLN A 49 -2.00 18.76 -6.35
CA GLN A 49 -1.22 17.62 -5.87
C GLN A 49 -0.94 17.74 -4.36
N LEU A 50 -0.56 18.94 -3.90
CA LEU A 50 -0.38 19.24 -2.47
C LEU A 50 -1.67 19.05 -1.65
N LEU A 51 -2.80 19.54 -2.16
CA LEU A 51 -4.10 19.34 -1.52
C LEU A 51 -4.49 17.86 -1.47
N LEU A 52 -4.32 17.11 -2.56
CA LEU A 52 -4.59 15.68 -2.61
C LEU A 52 -3.71 14.89 -1.64
N LEU A 53 -2.41 15.21 -1.57
CA LEU A 53 -1.48 14.61 -0.62
C LEU A 53 -1.86 14.93 0.83
N THR A 54 -2.20 16.19 1.13
CA THR A 54 -2.61 16.61 2.47
C THR A 54 -3.92 15.93 2.88
N GLY A 55 -4.91 15.89 2.00
CA GLY A 55 -6.17 15.19 2.23
C GLY A 55 -5.96 13.68 2.46
N LEU A 56 -5.06 13.06 1.68
CA LEU A 56 -4.69 11.67 1.87
C LEU A 56 -4.01 11.42 3.23
N VAL A 57 -3.12 12.33 3.65
CA VAL A 57 -2.47 12.26 4.97
C VAL A 57 -3.50 12.38 6.09
N ILE A 58 -4.45 13.30 6.02
CA ILE A 58 -5.52 13.47 7.01
C ILE A 58 -6.39 12.21 7.08
N LEU A 59 -6.81 11.71 5.91
CA LEU A 59 -7.64 10.49 5.83
C LEU A 59 -6.90 9.30 6.44
N VAL A 60 -5.64 9.09 6.07
CA VAL A 60 -4.83 8.01 6.64
C VAL A 60 -4.63 8.22 8.13
N ALA A 61 -4.31 9.42 8.61
CA ALA A 61 -4.13 9.70 10.03
C ALA A 61 -5.39 9.33 10.84
N LEU A 62 -6.58 9.67 10.32
CA LEU A 62 -7.86 9.35 10.94
C LEU A 62 -8.17 7.85 11.00
N PHE A 63 -7.71 7.06 10.02
CA PHE A 63 -7.92 5.61 10.03
C PHE A 63 -6.81 4.85 10.77
N ARG A 64 -5.57 5.35 10.74
CA ARG A 64 -4.39 4.65 11.26
C ARG A 64 -4.18 4.89 12.76
N GLU A 65 -4.29 6.13 13.24
CA GLU A 65 -4.01 6.44 14.65
C GLU A 65 -5.19 6.12 15.60
N PRO A 66 -6.44 6.56 15.36
CA PRO A 66 -7.59 6.20 16.18
C PRO A 66 -7.90 4.71 16.11
N GLY A 67 -7.77 4.11 14.93
CA GLY A 67 -8.01 2.68 14.72
C GLY A 67 -7.05 1.80 15.52
N LEU A 68 -5.78 2.19 15.65
CA LEU A 68 -4.80 1.49 16.49
C LEU A 68 -5.12 1.63 17.98
N ILE A 69 -5.58 2.80 18.43
CA ILE A 69 -5.95 3.02 19.83
C ILE A 69 -7.18 2.19 20.19
N LEU A 70 -8.25 2.26 19.38
CA LEU A 70 -9.46 1.44 19.56
C LEU A 70 -9.14 -0.06 19.53
N TRP A 71 -8.34 -0.51 18.57
CA TRP A 71 -7.89 -1.91 18.52
C TRP A 71 -7.02 -2.29 19.72
N SER A 72 -6.16 -1.40 20.21
CA SER A 72 -5.35 -1.67 21.40
C SER A 72 -6.19 -1.74 22.67
N ILE A 73 -7.25 -0.95 22.78
CA ILE A 73 -8.20 -1.00 23.91
C ILE A 73 -8.97 -2.32 23.86
N VAL A 74 -9.52 -2.68 22.70
CA VAL A 74 -10.22 -3.95 22.50
C VAL A 74 -9.28 -5.14 22.73
N TYR A 75 -8.05 -5.08 22.21
CA TYR A 75 -7.03 -6.12 22.44
C TYR A 75 -6.67 -6.23 23.91
N SER A 76 -6.40 -5.12 24.59
CA SER A 76 -6.07 -5.11 26.02
C SER A 76 -7.24 -5.59 26.87
N PHE A 77 -8.48 -5.28 26.46
CA PHE A 77 -9.69 -5.77 27.10
C PHE A 77 -9.85 -7.29 26.92
N LEU A 78 -9.68 -7.82 25.71
CA LEU A 78 -9.72 -9.28 25.46
C LEU A 78 -8.60 -10.03 26.18
N VAL A 79 -7.39 -9.48 26.20
CA VAL A 79 -6.23 -10.07 26.90
C VAL A 79 -6.42 -10.02 28.42
N SER A 80 -7.02 -8.94 28.94
CA SER A 80 -7.38 -8.84 30.36
C SER A 80 -8.47 -9.85 30.74
N LEU A 81 -9.44 -10.10 29.86
CA LEU A 81 -10.52 -11.06 30.09
C LEU A 81 -10.04 -12.51 30.07
N PHE A 82 -9.02 -12.82 29.28
CA PHE A 82 -8.41 -14.16 29.18
C PHE A 82 -6.88 -14.06 29.02
N PRO A 83 -6.13 -14.06 30.13
CA PRO A 83 -4.66 -13.95 30.10
C PRO A 83 -3.93 -14.95 29.17
N PRO A 84 -4.37 -16.22 29.03
CA PRO A 84 -3.74 -17.18 28.11
C PRO A 84 -3.86 -16.80 26.62
N LEU A 85 -4.92 -16.08 26.23
CA LEU A 85 -5.13 -15.66 24.84
C LEU A 85 -4.12 -14.59 24.39
N GLY A 86 -3.62 -13.77 25.30
CA GLY A 86 -2.61 -12.75 24.99
C GLY A 86 -1.30 -13.33 24.48
N ILE A 87 -0.86 -14.45 25.07
CA ILE A 87 0.37 -15.15 24.68
C ILE A 87 0.21 -15.74 23.25
N ILE A 88 -0.94 -16.37 22.99
CA ILE A 88 -1.25 -16.97 21.69
C ILE A 88 -1.33 -15.89 20.60
N LEU A 89 -2.04 -14.78 20.86
CA LEU A 89 -2.12 -13.68 19.89
C LEU A 89 -0.76 -13.01 19.67
N SER A 90 0.04 -12.82 20.71
CA SER A 90 1.38 -12.22 20.56
C SER A 90 2.30 -13.12 19.71
N ALA A 91 2.23 -14.44 19.89
CA ALA A 91 2.96 -15.40 19.06
C ALA A 91 2.49 -15.36 17.59
N ILE A 92 1.17 -15.29 17.35
CA ILE A 92 0.60 -15.12 16.00
C ILE A 92 1.06 -13.79 15.37
N PHE A 93 1.01 -12.68 16.11
CA PHE A 93 1.49 -11.38 15.62
C PHE A 93 2.98 -11.37 15.32
N PHE A 94 3.78 -12.06 16.13
CA PHE A 94 5.21 -12.21 15.92
C PHE A 94 5.52 -13.02 14.65
N LEU A 95 4.85 -14.15 14.46
CA LEU A 95 4.92 -14.97 13.24
C LEU A 95 4.49 -14.20 11.98
N LEU A 96 3.44 -13.38 12.08
CA LEU A 96 2.99 -12.51 10.99
C LEU A 96 3.99 -11.39 10.68
N ASN A 97 4.73 -10.88 11.66
CA ASN A 97 5.72 -9.80 11.48
C ASN A 97 7.05 -10.28 10.86
N ILE A 98 7.45 -11.52 11.06
CA ILE A 98 8.68 -12.07 10.44
C ILE A 98 8.55 -12.16 8.90
N GLY A 99 7.34 -12.40 8.40
CA GLY A 99 7.07 -12.49 6.96
C GLY A 99 6.94 -11.16 6.21
N THR A 100 6.88 -10.02 6.91
CA THR A 100 6.65 -8.69 6.29
C THR A 100 7.94 -7.93 5.96
N PHE A 101 9.07 -8.29 6.58
CA PHE A 101 10.33 -7.52 6.47
C PHE A 101 11.09 -7.73 5.15
N THR A 102 11.23 -8.96 4.66
CA THR A 102 11.95 -9.27 3.40
C THR A 102 11.07 -9.13 2.15
N LYS A 103 9.75 -9.10 2.33
CA LYS A 103 8.74 -9.02 1.26
C LYS A 103 8.47 -7.57 0.78
N ASN A 104 8.94 -6.53 1.47
CA ASN A 104 8.41 -5.17 1.28
C ASN A 104 9.07 -4.33 0.17
N TRP A 105 10.27 -4.66 -0.31
CA TRP A 105 10.99 -3.76 -1.23
C TRP A 105 10.26 -3.50 -2.56
N ARG A 106 9.56 -4.51 -3.12
CA ARG A 106 8.76 -4.35 -4.34
C ARG A 106 7.55 -3.45 -4.10
N VAL A 107 6.92 -3.57 -2.93
CA VAL A 107 5.81 -2.69 -2.53
C VAL A 107 6.31 -1.27 -2.34
N THR A 108 7.49 -1.10 -1.75
CA THR A 108 8.17 0.20 -1.63
C THR A 108 8.49 0.79 -3.00
N LEU A 109 8.98 0.01 -3.97
CA LEU A 109 9.22 0.49 -5.33
C LEU A 109 7.94 0.95 -6.04
N VAL A 110 6.85 0.18 -5.92
CA VAL A 110 5.55 0.59 -6.46
C VAL A 110 5.07 1.87 -5.79
N GLY A 111 5.28 2.00 -4.49
CA GLY A 111 5.01 3.22 -3.73
C GLY A 111 5.85 4.43 -4.19
N ILE A 112 7.15 4.24 -4.39
CA ILE A 112 8.05 5.27 -4.93
C ILE A 112 7.56 5.69 -6.31
N TYR A 113 7.28 4.75 -7.20
CA TYR A 113 6.75 5.04 -8.52
C TYR A 113 5.43 5.82 -8.46
N PHE A 114 4.51 5.41 -7.58
CA PHE A 114 3.19 6.03 -7.42
C PHE A 114 3.27 7.53 -7.11
N TYR A 115 4.22 7.96 -6.28
CA TYR A 115 4.37 9.36 -5.89
C TYR A 115 5.39 10.13 -6.73
N LEU A 116 6.47 9.48 -7.16
CA LEU A 116 7.55 10.12 -7.91
C LEU A 116 7.17 10.36 -9.37
N TYR A 117 6.40 9.45 -9.99
CA TYR A 117 6.01 9.58 -11.39
C TYR A 117 5.17 10.84 -11.68
N PRO A 118 4.10 11.17 -10.91
CA PRO A 118 3.35 12.40 -11.11
C PRO A 118 4.19 13.67 -10.94
N VAL A 119 5.14 13.66 -9.99
CA VAL A 119 6.07 14.78 -9.76
C VAL A 119 7.05 14.93 -10.93
N PHE A 120 7.54 13.81 -11.47
CA PHE A 120 8.41 13.81 -12.63
C PHE A 120 7.70 14.33 -13.88
N VAL A 121 6.48 13.85 -14.16
CA VAL A 121 5.65 14.36 -15.28
C VAL A 121 5.38 15.85 -15.12
N MET A 122 5.07 16.31 -13.90
CA MET A 122 4.87 17.73 -13.61
C MET A 122 6.14 18.55 -13.85
N SER A 123 7.31 18.03 -13.46
CA SER A 123 8.60 18.67 -13.72
C SER A 123 8.85 18.82 -15.22
N LEU A 124 8.59 17.77 -16.01
CA LEU A 124 8.72 17.82 -17.48
C LEU A 124 7.78 18.85 -18.12
N ARG A 125 6.54 18.97 -17.62
CA ARG A 125 5.60 20.00 -18.08
C ARG A 125 6.11 21.41 -17.81
N TYR A 126 6.78 21.63 -16.67
CA TYR A 126 7.41 22.91 -16.35
C TYR A 126 8.55 23.27 -17.33
N PHE A 127 9.28 22.27 -17.83
CA PHE A 127 10.33 22.44 -18.86
C PHE A 127 9.80 22.65 -20.29
N LYS A 128 8.58 23.17 -20.45
CA LYS A 128 7.89 23.48 -21.73
C LYS A 128 7.38 22.27 -22.54
N TRP A 129 7.25 21.10 -21.94
CA TRP A 129 6.56 19.96 -22.56
C TRP A 129 5.05 19.96 -22.23
N ASP A 130 4.45 21.14 -22.06
CA ASP A 130 3.04 21.29 -21.71
C ASP A 130 2.15 21.17 -22.95
N ASN A 131 2.07 19.94 -23.47
CA ASN A 131 1.17 19.57 -24.56
C ASN A 131 0.10 18.60 -24.03
N GLN A 132 -1.15 18.80 -24.43
CA GLN A 132 -2.26 17.90 -24.10
C GLN A 132 -1.96 16.45 -24.52
N TRP A 133 -1.30 16.25 -25.66
CA TRP A 133 -0.89 14.92 -26.14
C TRP A 133 0.20 14.29 -25.27
N PHE A 134 1.12 15.11 -24.73
CA PHE A 134 2.14 14.64 -23.80
C PHE A 134 1.51 14.23 -22.47
N LEU A 135 0.56 15.02 -21.96
CA LEU A 135 -0.16 14.70 -20.73
C LEU A 135 -1.02 13.44 -20.88
N ALA A 136 -1.77 13.31 -21.98
CA ALA A 136 -2.56 12.11 -22.24
C ALA A 136 -1.67 10.86 -22.42
N GLY A 137 -0.57 10.98 -23.18
CA GLY A 137 0.38 9.89 -23.39
C GLY A 137 1.05 9.45 -22.09
N SER A 138 1.57 10.39 -21.29
CA SER A 138 2.17 10.10 -19.99
C SER A 138 1.16 9.49 -19.03
N LEU A 139 -0.08 9.96 -19.01
CA LEU A 139 -1.13 9.36 -18.19
C LEU A 139 -1.44 7.91 -18.58
N ILE A 140 -1.59 7.62 -19.87
CA ILE A 140 -1.88 6.25 -20.35
C ILE A 140 -0.70 5.32 -20.04
N ILE A 141 0.52 5.75 -20.34
CA ILE A 141 1.74 4.98 -20.07
C ILE A 141 1.89 4.76 -18.56
N GLY A 142 1.69 5.80 -17.76
CA GLY A 142 1.78 5.79 -16.31
C GLY A 142 0.79 4.82 -15.68
N LEU A 143 -0.49 4.88 -16.10
CA LEU A 143 -1.54 3.99 -15.64
C LEU A 143 -1.32 2.54 -16.05
N CYS A 144 -0.86 2.30 -17.29
CA CYS A 144 -0.59 0.95 -17.78
C CYS A 144 0.55 0.31 -16.98
N LEU A 145 1.66 1.04 -16.78
CA LEU A 145 2.78 0.60 -15.94
C LEU A 145 2.33 0.33 -14.50
N LEU A 146 1.59 1.25 -13.88
CA LEU A 146 1.09 1.07 -12.53
C LEU A 146 0.18 -0.16 -12.43
N HIS A 147 -0.71 -0.35 -13.40
CA HIS A 147 -1.61 -1.50 -13.46
C HIS A 147 -0.82 -2.83 -13.52
N LEU A 148 0.19 -2.91 -14.39
CA LEU A 148 1.04 -4.10 -14.51
C LEU A 148 1.84 -4.37 -13.24
N MET A 149 2.39 -3.33 -12.61
CA MET A 149 3.10 -3.44 -11.34
C MET A 149 2.19 -3.94 -10.22
N LEU A 150 0.98 -3.39 -10.08
CA LEU A 150 0.00 -3.83 -9.09
C LEU A 150 -0.42 -5.28 -9.33
N ARG A 151 -0.68 -5.65 -10.59
CA ARG A 151 -1.03 -7.03 -10.96
C ARG A 151 0.08 -8.02 -10.59
N SER A 152 1.34 -7.67 -10.85
CA SER A 152 2.51 -8.46 -10.46
C SER A 152 2.62 -8.61 -8.95
N LEU A 153 2.32 -7.54 -8.21
CA LEU A 153 2.30 -7.55 -6.75
C LEU A 153 1.16 -8.43 -6.21
N TYR A 154 -0.04 -8.34 -6.78
CA TYR A 154 -1.17 -9.13 -6.30
C TYR A 154 -0.93 -10.62 -6.46
N GLN A 155 -0.39 -11.05 -7.61
CA GLN A 155 -0.08 -12.46 -7.88
C GLN A 155 0.87 -13.10 -6.86
N ARG A 156 1.73 -12.32 -6.19
CA ARG A 156 2.70 -12.83 -5.20
C ARG A 156 2.28 -12.63 -3.74
N TYR A 157 1.42 -11.66 -3.46
CA TYR A 157 1.16 -11.20 -2.09
C TYR A 157 -0.29 -11.43 -1.61
N GLY A 158 -1.20 -11.92 -2.46
CA GLY A 158 -2.49 -12.42 -1.99
C GLY A 158 -3.56 -11.36 -1.68
N ILE A 159 -3.16 -10.12 -1.35
CA ILE A 159 -4.05 -9.16 -0.69
C ILE A 159 -3.88 -7.75 -1.28
N GLY A 160 -4.77 -7.37 -2.22
CA GLY A 160 -4.71 -6.05 -2.86
C GLY A 160 -5.04 -4.89 -1.90
N ARG A 161 -5.93 -5.12 -0.93
CA ARG A 161 -6.33 -4.11 0.07
C ARG A 161 -5.13 -3.62 0.90
N THR A 162 -4.33 -4.53 1.44
CA THR A 162 -3.19 -4.17 2.31
C THR A 162 -2.12 -3.41 1.54
N ILE A 163 -1.88 -3.79 0.28
CA ILE A 163 -0.96 -3.10 -0.62
C ILE A 163 -1.42 -1.67 -0.89
N SER A 164 -2.68 -1.47 -1.25
CA SER A 164 -3.22 -0.12 -1.48
C SER A 164 -3.13 0.76 -0.23
N TRP A 165 -3.49 0.21 0.94
CA TRP A 165 -3.37 0.91 2.22
C TRP A 165 -1.92 1.23 2.60
N TYR A 166 -0.98 0.35 2.25
CA TYR A 166 0.45 0.63 2.44
C TYR A 166 0.89 1.80 1.57
N ILE A 167 0.54 1.81 0.28
CA ILE A 167 0.87 2.89 -0.65
C ILE A 167 0.30 4.21 -0.12
N PHE A 168 -0.98 4.25 0.25
CA PHE A 168 -1.61 5.46 0.78
C PHE A 168 -0.96 6.00 2.05
N ALA A 169 -0.39 5.11 2.87
CA ALA A 169 0.24 5.50 4.11
C ALA A 169 1.67 6.05 3.96
N ILE A 170 2.29 5.92 2.79
CA ILE A 170 3.67 6.40 2.53
C ILE A 170 3.86 7.88 2.91
N PRO A 171 3.06 8.85 2.40
CA PRO A 171 3.26 10.27 2.72
C PRO A 171 3.13 10.54 4.22
N PHE A 172 2.21 9.87 4.91
CA PHE A 172 2.10 9.95 6.37
C PHE A 172 3.33 9.38 7.07
N THR A 173 3.89 8.26 6.61
CA THR A 173 5.11 7.68 7.19
C THR A 173 6.33 8.58 7.00
N VAL A 174 6.46 9.23 5.85
CA VAL A 174 7.55 10.19 5.58
C VAL A 174 7.37 11.42 6.47
N LEU A 175 6.17 11.98 6.55
CA LEU A 175 5.89 13.16 7.39
C LEU A 175 6.11 12.87 8.88
N SER A 176 5.66 11.70 9.35
CA SER A 176 5.89 11.27 10.73
C SER A 176 7.34 10.92 11.04
N ALA A 177 8.12 10.48 10.05
CA ALA A 177 9.58 10.30 10.20
C ALA A 177 10.31 11.65 10.23
N LEU A 178 9.86 12.63 9.43
CA LEU A 178 10.43 13.97 9.37
C LEU A 178 10.07 14.83 10.61
N LEU A 179 8.95 14.53 11.28
CA LEU A 179 8.51 15.21 12.49
C LEU A 179 9.55 15.03 13.62
N PRO A 180 10.16 16.12 14.12
CA PRO A 180 11.17 16.03 15.17
C PRO A 180 10.56 15.44 16.45
N THR A 181 11.32 14.55 17.11
CA THR A 181 10.93 13.84 18.34
C THR A 181 10.42 14.77 19.46
N ARG A 182 10.79 16.04 19.43
CA ARG A 182 10.35 17.09 20.37
C ARG A 182 8.86 17.46 20.21
N LEU A 183 8.31 17.47 18.99
CA LEU A 183 6.88 17.73 18.74
C LEU A 183 6.01 16.53 19.08
N LYS A 184 6.50 15.31 18.81
CA LYS A 184 5.84 14.06 19.25
C LYS A 184 5.65 14.02 20.77
N LYS A 185 6.63 14.52 21.54
CA LYS A 185 6.53 14.65 23.00
C LYS A 185 5.58 15.77 23.48
N ARG A 186 5.34 16.83 22.69
CA ARG A 186 4.40 17.91 23.04
C ARG A 186 2.94 17.53 22.75
N LEU A 187 2.66 16.85 21.64
CA LEU A 187 1.31 16.33 21.33
C LEU A 187 0.84 15.28 22.32
N LYS A 188 1.76 14.42 22.80
CA LYS A 188 1.48 13.45 23.88
C LYS A 188 1.23 14.11 25.25
N ARG A 189 1.44 15.42 25.35
CA ARG A 189 1.39 16.19 26.60
C ARG A 189 0.16 17.11 26.69
N PHE A 190 -0.83 16.95 25.81
CA PHE A 190 -2.18 17.44 26.09
C PHE A 190 -2.79 16.50 27.14
N PRO A 191 -2.91 16.93 28.41
CA PRO A 191 -3.62 16.16 29.41
C PRO A 191 -5.09 16.15 29.00
N SER A 192 -5.77 15.03 29.21
CA SER A 192 -7.24 15.03 29.26
C SER A 192 -7.66 16.14 30.23
N LEU A 193 -8.39 17.13 29.71
CA LEU A 193 -9.13 18.04 30.57
C LEU A 193 -10.05 17.19 31.44
N LYS A 194 -9.87 17.42 32.73
CA LYS A 194 -10.43 16.72 33.89
C LYS A 194 -11.95 16.75 33.88
#